data_AF-A0A2D9QUL0-F1
#
_entry.id   AF-A0A2D9QUL0-F1
#
_cell.length_a   1.000
_cell.length_b   1.000
_cell.length_c   1.000
_cell.angle_alpha   90.00
_cell.angle_beta   90.00
_cell.angle_gamma   90.00
#
_symmetry.space_group_name_H-M   'P 1'
#
loop_
_entity.id
_entity.type
_entity.pdbx_description
1 polymer ?
#
loop_
_entity_poly.entity_id
_entity_poly.type
_entity_poly.pdbx_seq_one_letter_code
_entity_poly.pdbx_strand_id
1 'polypeptide(L)'
;MSGKRNSEIVEKVDESKSLAIKDACVRLLTNCSKGVDVIVSPTQFGCNRATFKASVEGNGDYFVRLLNEGWISRIADGPYIPPSTLVQYTHAVGEAGLGPTVLASDGQAMIQEWVEDMVPLLDNFDTIIDDAEHAVAIGALLGRMHQLPVYADKAIRVGPICYTPWEFDKVLPGLCEQDQELENVLIEFDALRTRPPLLGNPGSRLVLVHGDFHWLNVLMTKPKGKQGRPKFHIIDLELCRIGIAVEDIAWFFSEVQMNHQRPEYPPLDFRLGFARGYLQACGLDDGKRLVNELLFAVEYERPWMMMLRMSTWGRRRETLKKKCAPEGVFAISRQLLAAAQAGNKSIKHGILEQGVMEYTHAKAL
;
A
#
# COMPACT_ATOMS: atom_id res chain seq x y z
N MET A 1 12.13 21.89 -34.12
CA MET A 1 11.77 23.14 -33.43
C MET A 1 11.32 22.78 -32.02
N SER A 2 12.25 22.85 -31.07
CA SER A 2 12.18 23.77 -29.91
C SER A 2 10.93 23.54 -29.07
N GLY A 3 10.99 22.79 -27.97
CA GLY A 3 11.71 23.24 -26.80
C GLY A 3 10.72 23.88 -25.84
N LYS A 4 10.10 23.05 -25.00
CA LYS A 4 9.69 23.47 -23.66
C LYS A 4 10.24 22.43 -22.70
N ARG A 5 11.43 22.76 -22.16
CA ARG A 5 11.87 22.24 -20.87
C ARG A 5 10.70 22.47 -19.92
N ASN A 6 10.19 21.40 -19.31
CA ASN A 6 9.47 21.54 -18.06
C ASN A 6 10.47 22.18 -17.10
N SER A 7 10.39 23.50 -16.95
CA SER A 7 10.95 24.18 -15.81
C SER A 7 10.34 23.50 -14.60
N GLU A 8 11.16 22.79 -13.83
CA GLU A 8 10.82 22.36 -12.49
C GLU A 8 10.21 23.57 -11.78
N ILE A 9 8.90 23.51 -11.54
CA ILE A 9 8.32 24.34 -10.50
C ILE A 9 8.95 23.77 -9.23
N VAL A 10 10.06 24.38 -8.80
CA VAL A 10 10.55 24.21 -7.44
C VAL A 10 9.40 24.70 -6.57
N GLU A 11 8.55 23.79 -6.08
CA GLU A 11 7.50 24.12 -5.12
C GLU A 11 8.23 24.75 -3.93
N LYS A 12 8.11 26.08 -3.80
CA LYS A 12 8.66 26.78 -2.63
C LYS A 12 7.93 26.25 -1.41
N VAL A 13 8.69 25.72 -0.46
CA VAL A 13 8.17 25.33 0.85
C VAL A 13 7.58 26.58 1.49
N ASP A 14 6.34 26.47 1.99
CA ASP A 14 5.70 27.51 2.78
C ASP A 14 6.60 27.91 3.97
N GLU A 15 6.84 29.21 4.15
CA GLU A 15 7.70 29.73 5.22
C GLU A 15 7.27 29.24 6.60
N SER A 16 5.96 29.13 6.85
CA SER A 16 5.42 28.63 8.11
C SER A 16 5.81 27.17 8.37
N LYS A 17 5.77 26.32 7.33
CA LYS A 17 6.18 24.91 7.40
C LYS A 17 7.68 24.78 7.57
N SER A 18 8.45 25.59 6.84
CA SER A 18 9.90 25.66 7.00
C SER A 18 10.28 25.99 8.45
N LEU A 19 9.66 27.00 9.06
CA LEU A 19 9.86 27.35 10.46
C LEU A 19 9.49 26.20 11.42
N ALA A 20 8.36 25.52 11.20
CA ALA A 20 7.93 24.39 12.02
C ALA A 20 8.93 23.22 11.96
N ILE A 21 9.51 22.95 10.79
CA ILE A 21 10.53 21.89 10.61
C ILE A 21 11.83 22.26 11.30
N LYS A 22 12.27 23.52 11.19
CA LYS A 22 13.45 24.02 11.90
C LYS A 22 13.28 23.92 13.41
N ASP A 23 12.10 24.32 13.92
CA ASP A 23 11.76 24.16 15.34
C ASP A 23 11.79 22.69 15.77
N ALA A 24 11.18 21.79 14.99
CA ALA A 24 11.18 20.37 15.28
C ALA A 24 12.62 19.80 15.36
N CYS A 25 13.50 20.17 14.42
CA CYS A 25 14.90 19.74 14.45
C CYS A 25 15.60 20.21 15.73
N VAL A 26 15.48 21.49 16.09
CA VAL A 26 16.11 22.05 17.30
C VAL A 26 15.56 21.42 18.59
N ARG A 27 14.27 21.08 18.59
CA ARG A 27 13.58 20.57 19.78
C ARG A 27 13.77 19.08 20.00
N LEU A 28 13.88 18.30 18.93
CA LEU A 28 13.90 16.83 18.97
C LEU A 28 15.30 16.22 18.78
N LEU A 29 16.19 16.89 18.03
CA LEU A 29 17.54 16.37 17.79
C LEU A 29 18.51 16.91 18.85
N THR A 30 19.11 16.00 19.63
CA THR A 30 20.05 16.36 20.71
C THR A 30 21.30 17.08 20.21
N ASN A 31 21.63 16.93 18.93
CA ASN A 31 22.77 17.54 18.25
C ASN A 31 22.42 18.83 17.48
N CYS A 32 21.15 19.27 17.47
CA CYS A 32 20.73 20.49 16.79
C CYS A 32 20.40 21.59 17.80
N SER A 33 21.35 22.48 18.09
CA SER A 33 21.10 23.63 18.99
C SER A 33 20.48 24.83 18.26
N LYS A 34 19.85 25.74 19.03
CA LYS A 34 19.43 27.06 18.50
C LYS A 34 20.61 27.76 17.82
N GLY A 35 20.45 28.11 16.55
CA GLY A 35 21.47 28.79 15.74
C GLY A 35 22.22 27.90 14.74
N VAL A 36 22.03 26.58 14.77
CA VAL A 36 22.48 25.68 13.69
C VAL A 36 21.62 25.93 12.45
N ASP A 37 22.24 26.07 11.28
CA ASP A 37 21.47 26.23 10.05
C ASP A 37 20.82 24.91 9.63
N VAL A 38 19.57 25.02 9.21
CA VAL A 38 18.74 23.90 8.77
C VAL A 38 18.13 24.30 7.43
N ILE A 39 18.54 23.59 6.39
CA ILE A 39 18.02 23.77 5.04
C ILE A 39 16.85 22.79 4.86
N VAL A 40 15.69 23.33 4.52
CA VAL A 40 14.46 22.55 4.33
C VAL A 40 14.17 22.46 2.84
N SER A 41 13.95 21.24 2.35
CA SER A 41 13.49 20.99 0.99
C SER A 41 12.29 20.04 0.98
N PRO A 42 11.37 20.18 0.00
CA PRO A 42 10.22 19.29 -0.09
C PRO A 42 10.69 17.90 -0.53
N THR A 43 10.05 16.85 -0.02
CA THR A 43 10.26 15.50 -0.55
C THR A 43 9.27 15.17 -1.66
N GLN A 44 9.67 14.31 -2.59
CA GLN A 44 8.76 13.72 -3.56
C GLN A 44 7.87 12.63 -2.97
N PHE A 45 8.09 12.26 -1.70
CA PHE A 45 7.40 11.16 -1.03
C PHE A 45 6.19 11.65 -0.21
N GLY A 46 5.08 10.91 -0.28
CA GLY A 46 3.86 11.15 0.48
C GLY A 46 2.87 12.10 -0.21
N CYS A 47 1.58 11.76 -0.18
CA CYS A 47 0.51 12.50 -0.88
C CYS A 47 0.07 13.80 -0.15
N ASN A 48 0.70 14.12 0.98
CA ASN A 48 0.09 14.96 2.02
C ASN A 48 0.77 16.32 2.19
N ARG A 49 1.83 16.62 1.42
CA ARG A 49 2.63 17.87 1.54
C ARG A 49 3.09 18.17 2.97
N ALA A 50 3.29 17.11 3.75
CA ALA A 50 3.61 17.14 5.18
C ALA A 50 5.00 16.55 5.46
N THR A 51 5.74 16.21 4.41
CA THR A 51 7.00 15.45 4.42
C THR A 51 8.11 16.28 3.78
N PHE A 52 9.26 16.32 4.45
CA PHE A 52 10.35 17.24 4.13
C PHE A 52 11.70 16.59 4.39
N LYS A 53 12.71 17.02 3.62
CA LYS A 53 14.12 16.76 3.91
C LYS A 53 14.66 17.95 4.69
N ALA A 54 15.26 17.68 5.84
CA ALA A 54 15.98 18.66 6.64
C ALA A 54 17.47 18.33 6.63
N SER A 55 18.27 19.23 6.04
CA SER A 55 19.73 19.15 6.04
C SER A 55 20.25 20.03 7.18
N VAL A 56 20.78 19.40 8.23
CA VAL A 56 21.26 20.08 9.43
C VAL A 56 22.78 20.18 9.36
N GLU A 57 23.30 21.40 9.40
CA GLU A 57 24.74 21.66 9.30
C GLU A 57 25.53 20.87 10.35
N GLY A 58 26.58 20.16 9.92
CA GLY A 58 27.42 19.33 10.78
C GLY A 58 26.78 18.02 11.29
N ASN A 59 25.51 17.77 10.99
CA ASN A 59 24.72 16.66 11.57
C ASN A 59 24.06 15.74 10.54
N GLY A 60 24.03 16.12 9.27
CA GLY A 60 23.54 15.30 8.16
C GLY A 60 22.08 15.57 7.79
N ASP A 61 21.52 14.62 7.05
CA ASP A 61 20.19 14.72 6.45
C ASP A 61 19.16 13.89 7.21
N TYR A 62 17.95 14.44 7.32
CA TYR A 62 16.84 13.83 8.04
C TYR A 62 15.55 13.91 7.22
N PHE A 63 14.71 12.89 7.37
CA PHE A 63 13.33 12.95 6.91
C PHE A 63 12.43 13.45 8.03
N VAL A 64 11.66 14.50 7.79
CA VAL A 64 10.77 15.12 8.77
C VAL A 64 9.34 15.07 8.28
N ARG A 65 8.45 14.49 9.09
CA ARG A 65 7.00 14.53 8.89
C ARG A 65 6.35 15.42 9.94
N LEU A 66 5.61 16.43 9.50
CA LEU A 66 4.73 17.22 10.38
C LEU A 66 3.42 16.45 10.58
N LEU A 67 3.04 16.19 11.83
CA LEU A 67 1.91 15.31 12.18
C LEU A 67 0.56 16.04 12.25
N ASN A 68 0.59 17.38 12.37
CA ASN A 68 -0.61 18.22 12.35
C ASN A 68 -1.03 18.61 10.91
N GLU A 69 -0.25 18.18 9.92
CA GLU A 69 -0.43 18.47 8.50
C GLU A 69 -0.70 17.17 7.73
N GLY A 70 -1.52 17.23 6.69
CA GLY A 70 -1.83 16.08 5.84
C GLY A 70 -3.27 15.57 5.93
N TRP A 71 -3.58 14.48 5.24
CA TRP A 71 -4.96 14.02 5.03
C TRP A 71 -5.63 13.49 6.30
N ILE A 72 -4.84 13.13 7.30
CA ILE A 72 -5.31 12.80 8.66
C ILE A 72 -6.19 13.93 9.25
N SER A 73 -6.08 15.18 8.77
CA SER A 73 -6.88 16.32 9.24
C SER A 73 -8.00 16.80 8.30
N ARG A 74 -8.21 16.19 7.12
CA ARG A 74 -9.04 16.80 6.04
C ARG A 74 -10.40 16.17 5.77
N ILE A 75 -10.71 15.01 6.36
CA ILE A 75 -12.01 14.39 6.18
C ILE A 75 -12.86 14.65 7.42
N ALA A 76 -13.81 15.58 7.31
CA ALA A 76 -14.83 15.76 8.32
C ALA A 76 -15.55 14.42 8.56
N ASP A 77 -15.44 13.91 9.80
CA ASP A 77 -16.02 12.63 10.26
C ASP A 77 -15.43 11.36 9.63
N GLY A 78 -14.24 11.44 9.02
CA GLY A 78 -13.51 10.27 8.50
C GLY A 78 -12.77 9.49 9.59
N PRO A 79 -12.30 8.26 9.31
CA PRO A 79 -11.48 7.51 10.26
C PRO A 79 -10.15 8.27 10.51
N TYR A 80 -9.99 8.76 11.72
CA TYR A 80 -8.79 9.47 12.17
C TYR A 80 -7.80 8.49 12.82
N ILE A 81 -6.60 8.38 12.26
CA ILE A 81 -5.48 7.76 12.98
C ILE A 81 -4.84 8.85 13.85
N PRO A 82 -4.81 8.68 15.19
CA PRO A 82 -4.07 9.58 16.04
C PRO A 82 -2.59 9.65 15.63
N PRO A 83 -1.97 10.84 15.56
CA PRO A 83 -0.55 11.01 15.33
C PRO A 83 0.35 10.06 16.15
N SER A 84 -0.03 9.83 17.42
CA SER A 84 0.68 8.89 18.30
C SER A 84 0.67 7.45 17.77
N THR A 85 -0.41 6.99 17.17
CA THR A 85 -0.53 5.66 16.58
C THR A 85 0.32 5.52 15.32
N LEU A 86 0.32 6.53 14.44
CA LEU A 86 1.22 6.57 13.28
C LEU A 86 2.69 6.49 13.70
N VAL A 87 3.08 7.28 14.72
CA VAL A 87 4.44 7.27 15.27
C VAL A 87 4.79 5.88 15.80
N GLN A 88 3.91 5.25 16.59
CA GLN A 88 4.13 3.91 17.13
C GLN A 88 4.38 2.86 16.05
N TYR A 89 3.55 2.83 14.99
CA TYR A 89 3.75 1.89 13.89
C TYR A 89 5.02 2.17 13.11
N THR A 90 5.34 3.45 12.87
CA THR A 90 6.57 3.84 12.18
C THR A 90 7.81 3.44 13.00
N HIS A 91 7.74 3.58 14.33
CA HIS A 91 8.79 3.13 15.22
C HIS A 91 9.00 1.62 15.12
N ALA A 92 7.92 0.83 15.20
CA ALA A 92 7.99 -0.64 15.14
C ALA A 92 8.52 -1.15 13.79
N VAL A 93 8.08 -0.54 12.67
CA VAL A 93 8.57 -0.85 11.32
C VAL A 93 10.04 -0.48 11.17
N GLY A 94 10.46 0.68 11.70
CA GLY A 94 11.85 1.14 11.71
C GLY A 94 12.77 0.23 12.53
N GLU A 95 12.39 -0.08 13.78
CA GLU A 95 13.15 -0.97 14.69
C GLU A 95 13.33 -2.38 14.13
N ALA A 96 12.34 -2.89 13.40
CA ALA A 96 12.43 -4.19 12.72
C ALA A 96 13.28 -4.13 11.44
N GLY A 97 13.83 -2.97 11.09
CA GLY A 97 14.64 -2.76 9.88
C GLY A 97 13.85 -2.89 8.58
N LEU A 98 12.53 -2.69 8.64
CA LEU A 98 11.60 -2.79 7.51
C LEU A 98 11.36 -1.43 6.83
N GLY A 99 11.67 -0.33 7.50
CA GLY A 99 11.58 1.03 6.98
C GLY A 99 12.68 1.93 7.56
N PRO A 100 12.68 3.23 7.26
CA PRO A 100 13.59 4.19 7.89
C PRO A 100 13.33 4.30 9.40
N THR A 101 14.42 4.24 10.18
CA THR A 101 14.42 4.33 11.65
C THR A 101 13.85 5.67 12.12
N VAL A 102 12.94 5.64 13.09
CA VAL A 102 12.49 6.85 13.80
C VAL A 102 13.57 7.23 14.81
N LEU A 103 14.08 8.45 14.70
CA LEU A 103 15.14 8.98 15.56
C LEU A 103 14.57 9.76 16.74
N ALA A 104 13.50 10.52 16.48
CA ALA A 104 12.80 11.30 17.51
C ALA A 104 11.39 11.64 17.05
N SER A 105 10.47 11.86 17.98
CA SER A 105 9.10 12.27 17.70
C SER A 105 8.44 12.91 18.91
N ASP A 106 7.42 13.72 18.65
CA ASP A 106 6.49 14.23 19.66
C ASP A 106 5.07 14.33 19.06
N GLY A 107 4.18 15.07 19.72
CA GLY A 107 2.80 15.26 19.24
C GLY A 107 2.65 16.14 17.99
N GLN A 108 3.72 16.74 17.46
CA GLN A 108 3.70 17.68 16.34
C GLN A 108 4.55 17.21 15.15
N ALA A 109 5.65 16.49 15.39
CA ALA A 109 6.56 16.05 14.34
C ALA A 109 7.19 14.69 14.63
N MET A 110 7.61 14.02 13.56
CA MET A 110 8.39 12.79 13.59
C MET A 110 9.61 12.97 12.69
N ILE A 111 10.80 12.62 13.20
CA ILE A 111 12.07 12.66 12.49
C ILE A 111 12.57 11.23 12.32
N GLN A 112 12.85 10.88 11.06
CA GLN A 112 13.42 9.61 10.66
C GLN A 112 14.80 9.82 10.03
N GLU A 113 15.60 8.76 9.99
CA GLU A 113 16.83 8.76 9.20
C GLU A 113 16.54 9.08 7.73
N TRP A 114 17.38 9.90 7.11
CA TRP A 114 17.38 10.03 5.67
C TRP A 114 18.20 8.88 5.06
N VAL A 115 17.57 8.05 4.24
CA VAL A 115 18.26 6.97 3.55
C VAL A 115 18.57 7.40 2.13
N GLU A 116 19.86 7.59 1.86
CA GLU A 116 20.35 7.97 0.54
C GLU A 116 20.03 6.92 -0.53
N ASP A 117 19.82 7.39 -1.76
CA ASP A 117 19.57 6.56 -2.95
C ASP A 117 18.31 5.68 -2.89
N MET A 118 17.34 6.00 -2.02
CA MET A 118 16.02 5.39 -2.06
C MET A 118 15.23 5.87 -3.28
N VAL A 119 14.74 4.93 -4.08
CA VAL A 119 13.84 5.18 -5.21
C VAL A 119 12.56 4.38 -5.05
N PRO A 120 11.39 4.92 -5.46
CA PRO A 120 10.16 4.12 -5.53
C PRO A 120 10.34 2.91 -6.45
N LEU A 121 9.60 1.80 -6.19
CA LEU A 121 9.61 0.67 -7.13
C LEU A 121 9.14 1.08 -8.53
N LEU A 122 8.31 2.11 -8.65
CA LEU A 122 7.79 2.59 -9.94
C LEU A 122 8.93 2.86 -10.94
N ASP A 123 10.04 3.42 -10.48
CA ASP A 123 11.15 3.80 -11.37
C ASP A 123 11.90 2.59 -11.96
N ASN A 124 11.67 1.39 -11.43
CA ASN A 124 12.29 0.14 -11.89
C ASN A 124 11.24 -0.99 -12.07
N PHE A 125 9.98 -0.62 -12.24
CA PHE A 125 8.83 -1.52 -12.07
C PHE A 125 8.88 -2.75 -12.97
N ASP A 126 9.23 -2.58 -14.24
CA ASP A 126 9.33 -3.68 -15.21
C ASP A 126 10.40 -4.71 -14.78
N THR A 127 11.58 -4.23 -14.40
CA THR A 127 12.68 -5.08 -13.89
C THR A 127 12.30 -5.80 -12.60
N ILE A 128 11.45 -5.20 -11.77
CA ILE A 128 11.06 -5.77 -10.47
C ILE A 128 10.00 -6.86 -10.63
N ILE A 129 9.02 -6.66 -11.52
CA ILE A 129 7.92 -7.61 -11.71
C ILE A 129 8.36 -8.86 -12.47
N ASP A 130 9.35 -8.72 -13.35
CA ASP A 130 9.87 -9.85 -14.12
C ASP A 130 10.97 -10.64 -13.37
N ASP A 131 11.34 -10.23 -12.15
CA ASP A 131 12.38 -10.86 -11.33
C ASP A 131 11.80 -11.60 -10.11
N ALA A 132 11.97 -12.92 -10.09
CA ALA A 132 11.51 -13.78 -9.01
C ALA A 132 12.22 -13.52 -7.67
N GLU A 133 13.49 -13.10 -7.66
CA GLU A 133 14.20 -12.74 -6.42
C GLU A 133 13.60 -11.48 -5.79
N HIS A 134 13.25 -10.48 -6.60
CA HIS A 134 12.56 -9.29 -6.13
C HIS A 134 11.17 -9.62 -5.58
N ALA A 135 10.42 -10.49 -6.27
CA ALA A 135 9.12 -10.95 -5.79
C ALA A 135 9.22 -11.59 -4.39
N VAL A 136 10.18 -12.50 -4.19
CA VAL A 136 10.45 -13.14 -2.90
C VAL A 136 10.81 -12.09 -1.84
N ALA A 137 11.67 -11.14 -2.17
CA ALA A 137 12.11 -10.11 -1.23
C ALA A 137 10.97 -9.17 -0.79
N ILE A 138 10.09 -8.76 -1.70
CA ILE A 138 8.92 -7.92 -1.39
C ILE A 138 7.91 -8.74 -0.56
N GLY A 139 7.65 -9.99 -0.94
CA GLY A 139 6.81 -10.89 -0.15
C GLY A 139 7.33 -11.07 1.27
N ALA A 140 8.64 -11.26 1.43
CA ALA A 140 9.30 -11.37 2.73
C ALA A 140 9.27 -10.06 3.53
N LEU A 141 9.33 -8.90 2.87
CA LEU A 141 9.18 -7.59 3.51
C LEU A 141 7.81 -7.46 4.17
N LEU A 142 6.73 -7.71 3.41
CA LEU A 142 5.36 -7.67 3.95
C LEU A 142 5.13 -8.77 4.99
N GLY A 143 5.69 -9.96 4.77
CA GLY A 143 5.62 -11.07 5.73
C GLY A 143 6.20 -10.70 7.08
N ARG A 144 7.36 -10.03 7.12
CA ARG A 144 7.95 -9.54 8.37
C ARG A 144 7.13 -8.43 9.02
N MET A 145 6.53 -7.53 8.24
CA MET A 145 5.61 -6.52 8.78
C MET A 145 4.40 -7.19 9.48
N HIS A 146 3.82 -8.21 8.84
CA HIS A 146 2.70 -8.98 9.38
C HIS A 146 3.06 -9.84 10.61
N GLN A 147 4.34 -9.92 10.98
CA GLN A 147 4.83 -10.55 12.22
C GLN A 147 5.13 -9.55 13.33
N LEU A 148 5.07 -8.24 13.05
CA LEU A 148 5.24 -7.24 14.10
C LEU A 148 4.18 -7.43 15.18
N PRO A 149 4.56 -7.27 16.47
CA PRO A 149 3.61 -7.42 17.55
C PRO A 149 2.49 -6.41 17.35
N VAL A 150 1.26 -6.91 17.37
CA VAL A 150 0.09 -6.07 17.52
C VAL A 150 0.15 -5.50 18.94
N TYR A 151 0.54 -4.23 19.08
CA TYR A 151 0.51 -3.56 20.38
C TYR A 151 -0.94 -3.51 20.83
N ALA A 152 -1.32 -4.50 21.63
CA ALA A 152 -2.66 -4.72 22.15
C ALA A 152 -3.03 -3.71 23.24
N ASP A 153 -2.64 -2.44 23.07
CA ASP A 153 -3.23 -1.39 23.88
C ASP A 153 -4.67 -1.20 23.42
N LYS A 154 -5.55 -1.48 24.37
CA LYS A 154 -6.99 -1.78 24.33
C LYS A 154 -7.91 -0.79 23.59
N ALA A 155 -7.37 0.17 22.82
CA ALA A 155 -8.11 1.20 22.12
C ALA A 155 -8.11 1.04 20.58
N ILE A 156 -7.29 0.15 20.02
CA ILE A 156 -7.22 -0.02 18.57
C ILE A 156 -8.43 -0.84 18.12
N ARG A 157 -9.51 -0.13 17.78
CA ARG A 157 -10.69 -0.76 17.15
C ARG A 157 -10.19 -1.51 15.92
N VAL A 158 -10.55 -2.79 15.84
CA VAL A 158 -10.67 -3.55 14.59
C VAL A 158 -11.78 -2.87 13.79
N GLY A 159 -11.44 -1.73 13.20
CA GLY A 159 -12.33 -0.88 12.43
C GLY A 159 -11.79 -0.78 11.02
N PRO A 160 -12.63 -0.86 9.98
CA PRO A 160 -12.17 -0.67 8.62
C PRO A 160 -11.70 0.77 8.46
N ILE A 161 -10.40 1.02 8.60
CA ILE A 161 -9.75 2.18 7.99
C ILE A 161 -9.43 1.79 6.54
N CYS A 162 -10.46 1.39 5.82
CA CYS A 162 -10.45 1.59 4.39
C CYS A 162 -11.22 2.89 4.20
N TYR A 163 -10.55 3.91 3.67
CA TYR A 163 -11.19 5.11 3.12
C TYR A 163 -12.42 4.74 2.29
N THR A 164 -12.33 3.60 1.60
CA THR A 164 -13.22 3.21 0.53
C THR A 164 -14.62 2.77 0.96
N PRO A 165 -14.90 1.87 1.93
CA PRO A 165 -16.29 1.59 2.31
C PRO A 165 -17.02 2.81 2.88
N TRP A 166 -16.35 3.64 3.66
CA TRP A 166 -16.93 4.86 4.22
C TRP A 166 -17.15 5.95 3.16
N GLU A 167 -16.19 6.15 2.24
CA GLU A 167 -16.35 7.04 1.08
C GLU A 167 -17.43 6.52 0.12
N PHE A 168 -17.50 5.21 -0.10
CA PHE A 168 -18.57 4.56 -0.86
C PHE A 168 -19.92 4.83 -0.19
N ASP A 169 -20.07 4.59 1.11
CA ASP A 169 -21.33 4.79 1.83
C ASP A 169 -21.82 6.25 1.78
N LYS A 170 -20.90 7.23 1.72
CA LYS A 170 -21.25 8.67 1.64
C LYS A 170 -21.45 9.20 0.22
N VAL A 171 -20.59 8.80 -0.72
CA VAL A 171 -20.51 9.39 -2.06
C VAL A 171 -21.30 8.58 -3.07
N LEU A 172 -21.33 7.25 -2.93
CA LEU A 172 -21.95 6.36 -3.91
C LEU A 172 -23.48 6.54 -4.01
N PRO A 173 -24.26 6.67 -2.91
CA PRO A 173 -25.71 6.87 -3.03
C PRO A 173 -26.08 8.07 -3.90
N GLY A 174 -25.42 9.22 -3.69
CA GLY A 174 -25.67 10.43 -4.47
C GLY A 174 -25.20 10.36 -5.92
N LEU A 175 -24.22 9.49 -6.24
CA LEU A 175 -23.82 9.23 -7.62
C LEU A 175 -24.75 8.22 -8.31
N CYS A 176 -25.22 7.18 -7.62
CA CYS A 176 -26.17 6.18 -8.13
C CYS A 176 -27.52 6.77 -8.55
N GLU A 177 -27.98 7.82 -7.86
CA GLU A 177 -29.19 8.56 -8.26
C GLU A 177 -29.06 9.23 -9.64
N GLN A 178 -27.84 9.42 -10.14
CA GLN A 178 -27.55 10.15 -11.38
C GLN A 178 -27.15 9.24 -12.55
N ASP A 179 -26.83 7.96 -12.31
CA ASP A 179 -26.26 7.05 -13.30
C ASP A 179 -26.62 5.58 -12.99
N GLN A 180 -27.37 4.95 -13.91
CA GLN A 180 -27.83 3.57 -13.77
C GLN A 180 -26.69 2.55 -13.84
N GLU A 181 -25.55 2.87 -14.46
CA GLU A 181 -24.35 2.01 -14.40
C GLU A 181 -23.80 1.91 -12.97
N LEU A 182 -24.07 2.91 -12.11
CA LEU A 182 -23.64 2.89 -10.71
C LEU A 182 -24.55 2.06 -9.81
N GLU A 183 -25.81 1.83 -10.18
CA GLU A 183 -26.71 0.91 -9.46
C GLU A 183 -26.18 -0.54 -9.52
N ASN A 184 -25.70 -0.97 -10.69
CA ASN A 184 -25.02 -2.26 -10.85
C ASN A 184 -23.73 -2.35 -10.02
N VAL A 185 -22.99 -1.24 -9.88
CA VAL A 185 -21.81 -1.16 -9.02
C VAL A 185 -22.19 -1.32 -7.54
N LEU A 186 -23.31 -0.75 -7.10
CA LEU A 186 -23.78 -0.87 -5.71
C LEU A 186 -24.14 -2.33 -5.36
N ILE A 187 -24.86 -3.03 -6.24
CA ILE A 187 -25.20 -4.45 -6.05
C ILE A 187 -23.94 -5.29 -5.87
N GLU A 188 -22.95 -5.09 -6.74
CA GLU A 188 -21.69 -5.83 -6.66
C GLU A 188 -20.86 -5.42 -5.43
N PHE A 189 -20.88 -4.14 -5.06
CA PHE A 189 -20.23 -3.66 -3.85
C PHE A 189 -20.82 -4.34 -2.60
N ASP A 190 -22.14 -4.39 -2.46
CA ASP A 190 -22.80 -5.04 -1.32
C ASP A 190 -22.55 -6.55 -1.29
N ALA A 191 -22.61 -7.21 -2.45
CA ALA A 191 -22.31 -8.63 -2.56
C ALA A 191 -20.86 -8.95 -2.17
N LEU A 192 -19.90 -8.10 -2.54
CA LEU A 192 -18.50 -8.25 -2.17
C LEU A 192 -18.29 -7.90 -0.69
N ARG A 193 -18.87 -6.82 -0.19
CA ARG A 193 -18.76 -6.36 1.21
C ARG A 193 -19.27 -7.39 2.21
N THR A 194 -20.34 -8.11 1.86
CA THR A 194 -20.99 -9.11 2.73
C THR A 194 -20.51 -10.53 2.50
N ARG A 195 -19.53 -10.74 1.61
CA ARG A 195 -18.99 -12.09 1.34
C ARG A 195 -18.37 -12.70 2.60
N PRO A 196 -18.50 -14.02 2.81
CA PRO A 196 -17.88 -14.67 3.95
C PRO A 196 -16.35 -14.61 3.85
N PRO A 197 -15.61 -14.48 4.96
CA PRO A 197 -14.15 -14.59 4.92
C PRO A 197 -13.74 -16.02 4.55
N LEU A 198 -12.66 -16.17 3.80
CA LEU A 198 -12.06 -17.49 3.57
C LEU A 198 -11.30 -17.89 4.85
N LEU A 199 -11.81 -18.87 5.59
CA LEU A 199 -11.22 -19.32 6.85
C LEU A 199 -10.19 -20.45 6.64
N GLY A 200 -9.27 -20.60 7.59
CA GLY A 200 -8.36 -21.76 7.66
C GLY A 200 -7.22 -21.76 6.65
N ASN A 201 -6.88 -20.61 6.05
CA ASN A 201 -5.75 -20.46 5.13
C ASN A 201 -4.71 -19.47 5.68
N PRO A 202 -3.46 -19.49 5.19
CA PRO A 202 -2.41 -18.59 5.68
C PRO A 202 -2.73 -17.09 5.60
N GLY A 203 -3.58 -16.71 4.65
CA GLY A 203 -4.02 -15.34 4.43
C GLY A 203 -5.12 -14.87 5.38
N SER A 204 -5.80 -15.76 6.10
CA SER A 204 -6.93 -15.41 6.99
C SER A 204 -6.50 -14.94 8.39
N ARG A 205 -5.21 -14.74 8.62
CA ARG A 205 -4.67 -14.33 9.92
C ARG A 205 -4.94 -12.85 10.18
N LEU A 206 -5.26 -12.51 11.43
CA LEU A 206 -5.30 -11.13 11.89
C LEU A 206 -3.88 -10.65 12.18
N VAL A 207 -3.47 -9.58 11.52
CA VAL A 207 -2.12 -9.01 11.57
C VAL A 207 -2.20 -7.49 11.53
N LEU A 208 -1.08 -6.81 11.83
CA LEU A 208 -0.92 -5.40 11.49
C LEU A 208 -0.75 -5.31 9.97
N VAL A 209 -1.82 -4.93 9.27
CA VAL A 209 -1.78 -4.64 7.83
C VAL A 209 -1.31 -3.20 7.62
N HIS A 210 -0.61 -2.98 6.52
CA HIS A 210 -0.26 -1.65 6.02
C HIS A 210 -1.48 -0.84 5.63
N GLY A 211 -2.48 -1.50 5.02
CA GLY A 211 -3.73 -0.87 4.59
C GLY A 211 -3.65 -0.06 3.30
N ASP A 212 -2.44 0.14 2.76
CA ASP A 212 -2.17 0.79 1.47
C ASP A 212 -0.82 0.34 0.91
N PHE A 213 -0.60 -0.98 0.91
CA PHE A 213 0.66 -1.56 0.45
C PHE A 213 0.69 -1.59 -1.09
N HIS A 214 1.22 -0.52 -1.69
CA HIS A 214 1.38 -0.40 -3.13
C HIS A 214 2.81 -0.01 -3.52
N TRP A 215 3.12 -0.07 -4.81
CA TRP A 215 4.50 0.03 -5.30
C TRP A 215 5.17 1.40 -5.10
N LEU A 216 4.43 2.45 -4.75
CA LEU A 216 5.02 3.75 -4.37
C LEU A 216 5.37 3.80 -2.87
N ASN A 217 4.70 3.00 -2.05
CA ASN A 217 4.96 2.87 -0.61
C ASN A 217 6.02 1.80 -0.29
N VAL A 218 6.59 1.20 -1.34
CA VAL A 218 7.79 0.38 -1.25
C VAL A 218 8.94 1.13 -1.91
N LEU A 219 9.97 1.43 -1.13
CA LEU A 219 11.20 2.05 -1.61
C LEU A 219 12.28 0.99 -1.76
N MET A 220 13.17 1.20 -2.71
CA MET A 220 14.33 0.36 -2.97
C MET A 220 15.60 1.19 -2.83
N THR A 221 16.56 0.72 -2.04
CA THR A 221 17.92 1.29 -2.07
C THR A 221 18.73 0.58 -3.14
N LYS A 222 19.44 1.35 -3.98
CA LYS A 222 20.37 0.76 -4.95
C LYS A 222 21.45 -0.05 -4.21
N PRO A 223 21.80 -1.24 -4.70
CA PRO A 223 22.86 -2.02 -4.10
C PRO A 223 24.20 -1.29 -4.16
N LYS A 224 24.95 -1.29 -3.05
CA LYS A 224 26.33 -0.78 -3.02
C LYS A 224 27.26 -1.83 -3.63
N GLY A 225 27.75 -1.57 -4.84
CA GLY A 225 28.68 -2.44 -5.56
C GLY A 225 28.02 -3.47 -6.50
N LYS A 226 28.84 -4.20 -7.26
CA LYS A 226 28.39 -5.10 -8.36
C LYS A 226 27.68 -6.39 -7.93
N GLN A 227 27.64 -6.71 -6.63
CA GLN A 227 27.10 -7.97 -6.10
C GLN A 227 26.05 -7.76 -4.99
N GLY A 228 25.70 -6.50 -4.66
CA GLY A 228 24.68 -6.25 -3.65
C GLY A 228 23.29 -6.58 -4.19
N ARG A 229 22.41 -7.12 -3.34
CA ARG A 229 20.97 -7.18 -3.61
C ARG A 229 20.30 -5.88 -3.17
N PRO A 230 19.27 -5.39 -3.89
CA PRO A 230 18.51 -4.25 -3.43
C PRO A 230 17.86 -4.55 -2.07
N LYS A 231 17.80 -3.52 -1.21
CA LYS A 231 17.03 -3.58 0.03
C LYS A 231 15.72 -2.84 -0.18
N PHE A 232 14.62 -3.48 0.21
CA PHE A 232 13.30 -2.89 0.15
C PHE A 232 12.88 -2.35 1.51
N HIS A 233 12.12 -1.25 1.48
CA HIS A 233 11.67 -0.52 2.65
C HIS A 233 10.19 -0.16 2.52
N ILE A 234 9.45 -0.26 3.61
CA ILE A 234 8.06 0.17 3.72
C ILE A 234 8.03 1.61 4.23
N ILE A 235 7.18 2.44 3.62
CA ILE A 235 6.90 3.81 4.06
C ILE A 235 5.38 4.07 4.07
N ASP A 236 4.99 5.23 4.57
CA ASP A 236 3.62 5.74 4.56
C ASP A 236 2.57 4.86 5.27
N LEU A 237 2.76 4.72 6.58
CA LEU A 237 1.98 3.84 7.46
C LEU A 237 0.69 4.48 7.99
N GLU A 238 0.16 5.51 7.33
CA GLU A 238 -1.02 6.25 7.76
C GLU A 238 -2.33 5.50 7.62
N LEU A 239 -2.29 4.30 7.05
CA LEU A 239 -3.42 3.39 6.90
C LEU A 239 -3.27 2.08 7.67
N CYS A 240 -2.21 1.97 8.47
CA CYS A 240 -1.94 0.79 9.26
C CYS A 240 -3.06 0.50 10.26
N ARG A 241 -3.48 -0.76 10.31
CA ARG A 241 -4.55 -1.23 11.19
C ARG A 241 -4.42 -2.72 11.45
N ILE A 242 -5.22 -3.23 12.39
CA ILE A 242 -5.41 -4.68 12.49
C ILE A 242 -6.41 -5.12 11.43
N GLY A 243 -5.97 -5.99 10.54
CA GLY A 243 -6.75 -6.47 9.40
C GLY A 243 -6.40 -7.91 9.04
N ILE A 244 -7.04 -8.42 8.00
CA ILE A 244 -6.77 -9.76 7.49
C ILE A 244 -5.56 -9.68 6.54
N ALA A 245 -4.55 -10.53 6.77
CA ALA A 245 -3.28 -10.47 6.06
C ALA A 245 -3.37 -10.47 4.53
N VAL A 246 -4.37 -11.15 3.98
CA VAL A 246 -4.57 -11.25 2.52
C VAL A 246 -4.99 -9.94 1.86
N GLU A 247 -5.55 -9.00 2.63
CA GLU A 247 -5.96 -7.67 2.13
C GLU A 247 -4.79 -6.93 1.48
N ASP A 248 -3.65 -6.81 2.17
CA ASP A 248 -2.48 -6.10 1.64
C ASP A 248 -1.89 -6.78 0.40
N ILE A 249 -1.91 -8.12 0.36
CA ILE A 249 -1.36 -8.87 -0.78
C ILE A 249 -2.25 -8.68 -2.00
N ALA A 250 -3.57 -8.78 -1.82
CA ALA A 250 -4.55 -8.56 -2.87
C ALA A 250 -4.58 -7.09 -3.33
N TRP A 251 -4.40 -6.14 -2.41
CA TRP A 251 -4.24 -4.73 -2.73
C TRP A 251 -3.00 -4.52 -3.59
N PHE A 252 -1.83 -5.02 -3.16
CA PHE A 252 -0.57 -4.88 -3.90
C PHE A 252 -0.64 -5.44 -5.32
N PHE A 253 -1.18 -6.66 -5.52
CA PHE A 253 -1.30 -7.23 -6.86
C PHE A 253 -2.32 -6.49 -7.73
N SER A 254 -3.40 -5.98 -7.14
CA SER A 254 -4.37 -5.13 -7.85
C SER A 254 -3.72 -3.82 -8.26
N GLU A 255 -3.00 -3.21 -7.34
CA GLU A 255 -2.25 -1.99 -7.56
C GLU A 255 -1.25 -2.21 -8.72
N VAL A 256 -0.45 -3.28 -8.71
CA VAL A 256 0.47 -3.56 -9.81
C VAL A 256 -0.22 -3.53 -11.19
N GLN A 257 -1.38 -4.17 -11.32
CA GLN A 257 -2.18 -4.15 -12.55
C GLN A 257 -2.76 -2.77 -12.88
N MET A 258 -3.04 -1.98 -11.86
CA MET A 258 -3.65 -0.67 -12.00
C MET A 258 -2.62 0.42 -12.33
N ASN A 259 -1.33 0.08 -12.37
CA ASN A 259 -0.28 0.94 -12.89
C ASN A 259 -0.50 1.23 -14.38
N HIS A 260 -0.62 2.51 -14.74
CA HIS A 260 -0.82 2.98 -16.11
C HIS A 260 0.30 2.57 -17.08
N GLN A 261 1.49 2.24 -16.58
CA GLN A 261 2.64 1.84 -17.39
C GLN A 261 2.51 0.40 -17.92
N ARG A 262 1.97 -0.52 -17.13
CA ARG A 262 1.78 -1.92 -17.50
C ARG A 262 0.48 -2.45 -16.87
N PRO A 263 -0.67 -2.35 -17.56
CA PRO A 263 -1.97 -2.67 -16.98
C PRO A 263 -2.25 -4.19 -16.89
N GLU A 264 -1.19 -4.99 -16.79
CA GLU A 264 -1.25 -6.45 -16.77
C GLU A 264 -1.23 -6.94 -15.32
N TYR A 265 -1.98 -8.00 -15.04
CA TYR A 265 -1.91 -8.65 -13.75
C TYR A 265 -0.52 -9.30 -13.54
N PRO A 266 0.05 -9.32 -12.31
CA PRO A 266 1.36 -9.91 -12.09
C PRO A 266 1.45 -11.36 -12.60
N PRO A 267 2.52 -11.70 -13.34
CA PRO A 267 2.73 -13.07 -13.82
C PRO A 267 2.71 -14.09 -12.68
N LEU A 268 2.32 -15.33 -13.00
CA LEU A 268 2.23 -16.41 -12.02
C LEU A 268 3.55 -16.62 -11.26
N ASP A 269 4.70 -16.54 -11.93
CA ASP A 269 6.01 -16.73 -11.30
C ASP A 269 6.31 -15.65 -10.25
N PHE A 270 5.93 -14.39 -10.52
CA PHE A 270 6.02 -13.31 -9.54
C PHE A 270 5.13 -13.58 -8.34
N ARG A 271 3.86 -13.94 -8.57
CA ARG A 271 2.91 -14.25 -7.49
C ARG A 271 3.37 -15.42 -6.64
N LEU A 272 3.91 -16.47 -7.26
CA LEU A 272 4.51 -17.62 -6.57
C LEU A 272 5.75 -17.23 -5.75
N GLY A 273 6.65 -16.42 -6.32
CA GLY A 273 7.83 -15.90 -5.62
C GLY A 273 7.44 -15.08 -4.39
N PHE A 274 6.51 -14.14 -4.57
CA PHE A 274 5.97 -13.33 -3.48
C PHE A 274 5.35 -14.19 -2.38
N ALA A 275 4.47 -15.13 -2.73
CA ALA A 275 3.80 -16.00 -1.76
C ALA A 275 4.80 -16.85 -0.96
N ARG A 276 5.85 -17.38 -1.61
CA ARG A 276 6.92 -18.12 -0.91
C ARG A 276 7.67 -17.22 0.07
N GLY A 277 8.14 -16.06 -0.38
CA GLY A 277 8.85 -15.11 0.48
C GLY A 277 8.00 -14.67 1.67
N TYR A 278 6.71 -14.43 1.45
CA TYR A 278 5.75 -14.09 2.50
C TYR A 278 5.60 -15.21 3.55
N LEU A 279 5.35 -16.45 3.09
CA LEU A 279 5.17 -17.60 3.99
C LEU A 279 6.44 -17.89 4.80
N GLN A 280 7.61 -17.88 4.15
CA GLN A 280 8.91 -18.06 4.81
C GLN A 280 9.15 -17.00 5.89
N ALA A 281 8.93 -15.72 5.57
CA ALA A 281 9.08 -14.63 6.52
C ALA A 281 8.09 -14.72 7.69
N CYS A 282 6.94 -15.35 7.49
CA CYS A 282 5.97 -15.62 8.53
C CYS A 282 6.26 -16.87 9.37
N GLY A 283 7.33 -17.61 9.08
CA GLY A 283 7.63 -18.89 9.74
C GLY A 283 6.61 -19.98 9.42
N LEU A 284 5.93 -19.89 8.27
CA LEU A 284 4.94 -20.86 7.80
C LEU A 284 5.57 -21.77 6.74
N ASP A 285 4.98 -22.96 6.55
CA ASP A 285 5.37 -23.85 5.46
C ASP A 285 5.11 -23.16 4.10
N ASP A 286 6.12 -23.16 3.24
CA ASP A 286 6.14 -22.57 1.91
C ASP A 286 6.03 -23.64 0.80
N GLY A 287 5.65 -24.86 1.17
CA GLY A 287 5.33 -25.93 0.25
C GLY A 287 4.23 -25.54 -0.74
N LYS A 288 4.27 -26.19 -1.93
CA LYS A 288 3.37 -25.91 -3.07
C LYS A 288 1.88 -25.83 -2.67
N ARG A 289 1.45 -26.65 -1.71
CA ARG A 289 0.06 -26.64 -1.22
C ARG A 289 -0.30 -25.31 -0.55
N LEU A 290 0.48 -24.85 0.43
CA LEU A 290 0.19 -23.61 1.16
C LEU A 290 0.41 -22.37 0.32
N VAL A 291 1.39 -22.37 -0.58
CA VAL A 291 1.56 -21.32 -1.58
C VAL A 291 0.30 -21.18 -2.43
N ASN A 292 -0.24 -22.29 -2.95
CA ASN A 292 -1.47 -22.26 -3.74
C ASN A 292 -2.71 -21.89 -2.91
N GLU A 293 -2.76 -22.27 -1.63
CA GLU A 293 -3.85 -21.86 -0.74
C GLU A 293 -3.81 -20.36 -0.43
N LEU A 294 -2.62 -19.80 -0.20
CA LEU A 294 -2.44 -18.35 -0.04
C LEU A 294 -2.82 -17.60 -1.31
N LEU A 295 -2.31 -18.02 -2.48
CA LEU A 295 -2.66 -17.37 -3.74
C LEU A 295 -4.15 -17.46 -4.05
N PHE A 296 -4.80 -18.58 -3.77
CA PHE A 296 -6.25 -18.68 -3.92
C PHE A 296 -6.99 -17.72 -2.98
N ALA A 297 -6.50 -17.52 -1.76
CA ALA A 297 -7.05 -16.53 -0.84
C ALA A 297 -6.88 -15.10 -1.38
N VAL A 298 -5.74 -14.80 -2.00
CA VAL A 298 -5.50 -13.51 -2.68
C VAL A 298 -6.52 -13.29 -3.79
N GLU A 299 -6.73 -14.28 -4.65
CA GLU A 299 -7.72 -14.19 -5.73
C GLU A 299 -9.17 -14.11 -5.21
N TYR A 300 -9.45 -14.71 -4.05
CA TYR A 300 -10.75 -14.56 -3.39
C TYR A 300 -11.00 -13.13 -2.88
N GLU A 301 -9.96 -12.47 -2.38
CA GLU A 301 -10.01 -11.10 -1.83
C GLU A 301 -9.99 -10.03 -2.93
N ARG A 302 -9.32 -10.32 -4.04
CA ARG A 302 -9.01 -9.36 -5.09
C ARG A 302 -10.21 -8.61 -5.71
N PRO A 303 -11.36 -9.23 -6.01
CA PRO A 303 -12.52 -8.50 -6.52
C PRO A 303 -12.97 -7.37 -5.59
N TRP A 304 -12.87 -7.58 -4.27
CA TRP A 304 -13.18 -6.54 -3.28
C TRP A 304 -12.14 -5.43 -3.29
N MET A 305 -10.84 -5.75 -3.29
CA MET A 305 -9.77 -4.75 -3.37
C MET A 305 -9.86 -3.89 -4.63
N MET A 306 -10.14 -4.51 -5.78
CA MET A 306 -10.34 -3.85 -7.06
C MET A 306 -11.55 -2.90 -7.01
N MET A 307 -12.68 -3.34 -6.45
CA MET A 307 -13.87 -2.51 -6.25
C MET A 307 -13.57 -1.31 -5.35
N LEU A 308 -12.90 -1.53 -4.21
CA LEU A 308 -12.46 -0.47 -3.31
C LEU A 308 -11.63 0.57 -4.06
N ARG A 309 -10.58 0.13 -4.75
CA ARG A 309 -9.69 1.04 -5.47
C ARG A 309 -10.42 1.86 -6.53
N MET A 310 -11.34 1.25 -7.28
CA MET A 310 -12.11 1.93 -8.31
C MET A 310 -12.98 3.10 -7.81
N SER A 311 -13.34 3.15 -6.52
CA SER A 311 -14.04 4.33 -5.96
C SER A 311 -13.15 5.55 -5.78
N THR A 312 -11.87 5.35 -5.50
CA THR A 312 -10.94 6.46 -5.21
C THR A 312 -10.55 7.29 -6.44
N TRP A 313 -11.00 6.93 -7.65
CA TRP A 313 -10.45 7.43 -8.91
C TRP A 313 -11.26 8.49 -9.67
N GLY A 314 -12.44 8.88 -9.19
CA GLY A 314 -13.21 9.99 -9.75
C GLY A 314 -13.36 9.92 -11.29
N ARG A 315 -12.96 10.98 -12.02
CA ARG A 315 -13.13 11.08 -13.50
C ARG A 315 -12.16 10.21 -14.34
N ARG A 316 -11.10 9.62 -13.77
CA ARG A 316 -10.20 8.68 -14.49
C ARG A 316 -10.77 7.26 -14.59
N ARG A 317 -11.95 7.05 -14.02
CA ARG A 317 -12.66 5.78 -13.88
C ARG A 317 -13.03 5.14 -15.22
N GLU A 318 -13.32 5.90 -16.27
CA GLU A 318 -13.81 5.35 -17.55
C GLU A 318 -12.78 4.48 -18.29
N THR A 319 -11.50 4.88 -18.33
CA THR A 319 -10.47 4.16 -19.10
C THR A 319 -9.98 2.90 -18.39
N LEU A 320 -9.90 2.94 -17.06
CA LEU A 320 -9.46 1.80 -16.24
C LEU A 320 -10.60 0.79 -15.98
N LYS A 321 -11.86 1.25 -15.81
CA LYS A 321 -13.04 0.37 -15.80
C LYS A 321 -13.03 -0.57 -17.00
N LYS A 322 -12.88 -0.02 -18.21
CA LYS A 322 -12.93 -0.80 -19.45
C LYS A 322 -11.81 -1.85 -19.57
N LYS A 323 -10.64 -1.61 -18.98
CA LYS A 323 -9.47 -2.48 -19.13
C LYS A 323 -9.31 -3.49 -18.00
N CYS A 324 -9.54 -3.08 -16.76
CA CYS A 324 -9.21 -3.87 -15.57
C CYS A 324 -10.45 -4.50 -14.91
N ALA A 325 -11.64 -3.93 -15.11
CA ALA A 325 -12.87 -4.43 -14.51
C ALA A 325 -14.10 -4.18 -15.41
N PRO A 326 -14.19 -4.88 -16.57
CA PRO A 326 -15.31 -4.71 -17.50
C PRO A 326 -16.64 -5.12 -16.88
N GLU A 327 -17.75 -4.71 -17.50
CA GLU A 327 -19.09 -5.00 -17.00
C GLU A 327 -19.31 -6.52 -16.79
N GLY A 328 -19.96 -6.88 -15.68
CA GLY A 328 -20.24 -8.27 -15.31
C GLY A 328 -19.06 -9.06 -14.73
N VAL A 329 -17.82 -8.55 -14.78
CA VAL A 329 -16.63 -9.28 -14.31
C VAL A 329 -16.70 -9.63 -12.82
N PHE A 330 -17.24 -8.75 -11.97
CA PHE A 330 -17.34 -8.98 -10.52
C PHE A 330 -18.35 -10.11 -10.23
N ALA A 331 -19.52 -10.07 -10.87
CA ALA A 331 -20.56 -11.09 -10.72
C ALA A 331 -20.05 -12.48 -11.14
N ILE A 332 -19.42 -12.58 -12.31
CA ILE A 332 -18.90 -13.85 -12.83
C ILE A 332 -17.73 -14.33 -11.96
N SER A 333 -16.83 -13.43 -11.54
CA SER A 333 -15.72 -13.79 -10.63
C SER A 333 -16.24 -14.39 -9.33
N ARG A 334 -17.30 -13.84 -8.73
CA ARG A 334 -17.94 -14.41 -7.53
C ARG A 334 -18.48 -15.83 -7.78
N GLN A 335 -19.12 -16.07 -8.93
CA GLN A 335 -19.61 -17.41 -9.30
C GLN A 335 -18.47 -18.42 -9.48
N LEU A 336 -17.38 -18.03 -10.14
CA LEU A 336 -16.21 -18.88 -10.34
C LEU A 336 -15.50 -19.18 -9.02
N LEU A 337 -15.37 -18.20 -8.13
CA LEU A 337 -14.82 -18.39 -6.79
C LEU A 337 -15.68 -19.36 -5.97
N ALA A 338 -17.01 -19.20 -6.00
CA ALA A 338 -17.93 -20.12 -5.33
C ALA A 338 -17.80 -21.55 -5.86
N ALA A 339 -17.71 -21.73 -7.17
CA ALA A 339 -17.50 -23.05 -7.79
C ALA A 339 -16.14 -23.66 -7.41
N ALA A 340 -15.08 -22.86 -7.36
CA ALA A 340 -13.76 -23.30 -6.90
C ALA A 340 -13.78 -23.70 -5.41
N GLN A 341 -14.47 -22.95 -4.55
CA GLN A 341 -14.68 -23.29 -3.14
C GLN A 341 -15.50 -24.57 -2.95
N ALA A 342 -16.49 -24.81 -3.81
CA ALA A 342 -17.27 -26.05 -3.84
C ALA A 342 -16.48 -27.28 -4.35
N GLY A 343 -15.19 -27.12 -4.68
CA GLY A 343 -14.30 -28.22 -5.03
C GLY A 343 -14.03 -28.38 -6.53
N ASN A 344 -14.46 -27.45 -7.38
CA ASN A 344 -14.11 -27.49 -8.80
C ASN A 344 -12.61 -27.19 -9.01
N LYS A 345 -11.81 -28.25 -9.12
CA LYS A 345 -10.35 -28.17 -9.28
C LYS A 345 -9.92 -27.48 -10.56
N SER A 346 -10.66 -27.64 -11.66
CA SER A 346 -10.32 -27.01 -12.94
C SER A 346 -10.48 -25.49 -12.87
N ILE A 347 -11.57 -25.01 -12.27
CA ILE A 347 -11.78 -23.56 -12.07
C ILE A 347 -10.75 -23.01 -11.10
N LYS A 348 -10.51 -23.70 -9.97
CA LYS A 348 -9.49 -23.28 -9.01
C LYS A 348 -8.10 -23.16 -9.66
N HIS A 349 -7.74 -24.13 -10.51
CA HIS A 349 -6.47 -24.11 -11.23
C HIS A 349 -6.39 -22.93 -12.22
N GLY A 350 -7.43 -22.69 -13.02
CA GLY A 350 -7.46 -21.56 -13.94
C GLY A 350 -7.37 -20.20 -13.24
N ILE A 351 -8.07 -20.04 -12.11
CA ILE A 351 -7.97 -18.85 -11.25
C ILE A 351 -6.55 -18.66 -10.73
N LEU A 352 -5.89 -19.74 -10.27
CA LEU A 352 -4.52 -19.64 -9.80
C LEU A 352 -3.55 -19.24 -10.91
N GLU A 353 -3.68 -19.84 -12.09
CA GLU A 353 -2.78 -19.57 -13.22
C GLU A 353 -2.89 -18.14 -13.75
N GLN A 354 -4.10 -17.63 -13.90
CA GLN A 354 -4.36 -16.38 -14.62
C GLN A 354 -4.68 -15.19 -13.70
N GLY A 355 -5.21 -15.44 -12.50
CA GLY A 355 -5.90 -14.45 -11.69
C GLY A 355 -7.42 -14.51 -11.92
N VAL A 356 -8.23 -14.26 -10.88
CA VAL A 356 -9.69 -14.45 -10.98
C VAL A 356 -10.34 -13.54 -12.02
N MET A 357 -9.91 -12.28 -12.09
CA MET A 357 -10.51 -11.27 -12.97
C MET A 357 -10.15 -11.56 -14.43
N GLU A 358 -8.90 -11.97 -14.69
CA GLU A 358 -8.38 -12.32 -16.01
C GLU A 358 -9.02 -13.62 -16.50
N TYR A 359 -9.11 -14.63 -15.62
CA TYR A 359 -9.77 -15.89 -15.94
C TYR A 359 -11.24 -15.68 -16.27
N THR A 360 -11.93 -14.80 -15.52
CA THR A 360 -13.30 -14.39 -15.84
C THR A 360 -13.39 -13.75 -17.22
N HIS A 361 -12.50 -12.81 -17.54
CA HIS A 361 -12.50 -12.11 -18.82
C HIS A 361 -12.30 -13.08 -20.00
N ALA A 362 -11.38 -14.04 -19.86
CA ALA A 362 -11.12 -15.08 -20.86
C ALA A 362 -12.25 -16.12 -21.03
N LYS A 363 -13.24 -16.14 -20.13
CA LYS A 363 -14.41 -17.03 -20.18
C LYS A 363 -15.71 -16.30 -20.57
N ALA A 364 -15.74 -14.98 -20.40
CA ALA A 364 -16.88 -14.13 -20.73
C ALA A 364 -16.84 -13.62 -22.18
N LEU A 365 -15.66 -13.59 -22.79
CA LEU A 365 -15.41 -13.42 -24.23
C LEU A 365 -15.23 -14.79 -24.89
#